data_AF-A0A7I4YVL9-F1
#
_entry.id   AF-A0A7I4YVL9-F1
#
_cell.length_a   1.000
_cell.length_b   1.000
_cell.length_c   1.000
_cell.angle_alpha   90.00
_cell.angle_beta   90.00
_cell.angle_gamma   90.00
#
_symmetry.space_group_name_H-M   'P 1'
#
loop_
_entity.id
_entity.type
_entity.pdbx_description
1 polymer ?
#
loop_
_entity_poly.entity_id
_entity_poly.type
_entity_poly.pdbx_seq_one_letter_code
_entity_poly.pdbx_strand_id
1 'polypeptide(L)'
;MFLCSILFAVAVSVSSVHAELTTQAAQHEFDCMISGTTMTPEKRKLSVMLANAYRTVAAAGVFGYPPSQNMYQLNYSCKAEEYAMMVCNQQATLNPVGKLSTIPIAAEFELWWGNHDFGAFINSTAVYDPNFDYTVFSQLVSGYAVSIGCTDTCYGQKQVYCAFDV
;
A
#
# COMPACT_ATOMS: atom_id res chain seq x y z
N MET A 1 -45.96 3.32 30.51
CA MET A 1 -44.91 3.96 29.68
C MET A 1 -43.81 4.50 30.60
N PHE A 2 -42.84 3.70 31.05
CA PHE A 2 -41.67 4.25 31.80
C PHE A 2 -40.49 3.26 31.93
N LEU A 3 -40.24 2.41 30.92
CA LEU A 3 -39.16 1.40 31.01
C LEU A 3 -38.34 1.21 29.71
N CYS A 4 -38.41 2.13 28.74
CA CYS A 4 -37.68 1.99 27.47
C CYS A 4 -36.52 2.99 27.28
N SER A 5 -36.29 3.91 28.21
CA SER A 5 -35.41 5.07 27.95
C SER A 5 -34.05 5.03 28.66
N ILE A 6 -33.73 4.00 29.46
CA ILE A 6 -32.48 3.96 30.23
C ILE A 6 -31.41 3.06 29.59
N LEU A 7 -31.79 2.16 28.68
CA LEU A 7 -30.84 1.20 28.06
C LEU A 7 -30.01 1.77 26.90
N PHE A 8 -30.35 2.95 26.36
CA PHE A 8 -29.59 3.56 25.26
C PHE A 8 -28.39 4.41 25.70
N ALA A 9 -28.28 4.78 26.98
CA ALA A 9 -27.20 5.66 27.45
C ALA A 9 -25.91 4.92 27.82
N VAL A 10 -25.95 3.60 28.05
CA VAL A 10 -24.78 2.83 28.50
C VAL A 10 -24.02 2.17 27.33
N ALA A 11 -24.65 2.01 26.17
CA ALA A 11 -23.97 1.49 24.98
C ALA A 11 -23.09 2.54 24.26
N VAL A 12 -23.28 3.83 24.55
CA VAL A 12 -22.55 4.92 23.88
C VAL A 12 -21.21 5.23 24.57
N SER A 13 -21.01 4.82 25.82
CA SER A 13 -19.77 5.12 26.57
C SER A 13 -18.67 4.06 26.44
N VAL A 14 -18.97 2.88 25.87
CA VAL A 14 -17.94 1.84 25.61
C VAL A 14 -17.33 1.98 24.21
N SER A 15 -18.07 2.58 23.27
CA SER A 15 -17.59 2.83 21.90
C SER A 15 -16.61 4.01 21.81
N SER A 16 -16.64 4.95 22.75
CA SER A 16 -15.74 6.10 22.76
C SER A 16 -14.30 5.73 23.11
N VAL A 17 -14.08 4.77 24.02
CA VAL A 17 -12.72 4.36 24.42
C VAL A 17 -12.03 3.56 23.30
N HIS A 18 -12.77 2.73 22.56
CA HIS A 18 -12.22 2.02 21.40
C HIS A 18 -12.00 2.96 20.21
N ALA A 19 -12.90 3.90 19.95
CA ALA A 19 -12.71 4.87 18.87
C ALA A 19 -11.47 5.76 19.12
N GLU A 20 -11.26 6.20 20.37
CA GLU A 20 -10.16 7.09 20.74
C GLU A 20 -8.79 6.39 20.75
N LEU A 21 -8.73 5.11 21.17
CA LEU A 21 -7.49 4.31 21.10
C LEU A 21 -7.13 3.91 19.65
N THR A 22 -8.14 3.65 18.81
CA THR A 22 -7.93 3.32 17.39
C THR A 22 -7.51 4.56 16.60
N THR A 23 -8.02 5.75 16.92
CA THR A 23 -7.60 7.00 16.28
C THR A 23 -6.21 7.46 16.73
N GLN A 24 -5.82 7.25 17.99
CA GLN A 24 -4.48 7.61 18.47
C GLN A 24 -3.38 6.72 17.88
N ALA A 25 -3.64 5.41 17.77
CA ALA A 25 -2.72 4.48 17.10
C ALA A 25 -2.61 4.79 15.60
N ALA A 26 -3.72 5.11 14.93
CA ALA A 26 -3.74 5.51 13.52
C ALA A 26 -3.12 6.89 13.25
N GLN A 27 -3.03 7.77 14.25
CA GLN A 27 -2.38 9.07 14.09
C GLN A 27 -0.85 8.94 14.01
N HIS A 28 -0.24 8.11 14.85
CA HIS A 28 1.21 7.94 14.85
C HIS A 28 1.74 6.99 13.76
N GLU A 29 0.88 6.15 13.19
CA GLU A 29 1.22 5.22 12.12
C GLU A 29 1.85 5.91 10.88
N PHE A 30 1.44 7.16 10.61
CA PHE A 30 1.92 7.94 9.46
C PHE A 30 2.99 8.99 9.83
N ASP A 31 3.36 9.10 11.10
CA ASP A 31 4.29 10.12 11.61
C ASP A 31 5.76 9.63 11.57
N CYS A 32 6.16 8.97 10.48
CA CYS A 32 7.51 8.47 10.33
C CYS A 32 8.53 9.63 10.18
N MET A 33 9.61 9.58 10.96
CA MET A 33 10.70 10.57 10.94
C MET A 33 11.90 10.01 10.19
N ILE A 34 11.81 9.99 8.85
CA ILE A 34 12.80 9.36 7.97
C ILE A 34 13.48 10.45 7.13
N SER A 35 14.82 10.48 7.17
CA SER A 35 15.60 11.51 6.47
C SER A 35 15.87 11.13 5.02
N GLY A 36 15.77 12.10 4.10
CA GLY A 36 16.07 11.89 2.68
C GLY A 36 14.86 11.53 1.81
N THR A 37 13.66 11.44 2.39
CA THR A 37 12.40 11.25 1.69
C THR A 37 11.53 12.52 1.73
N THR A 38 10.63 12.70 0.75
CA THR A 38 9.62 13.77 0.78
C THR A 38 8.23 13.25 1.13
N MET A 39 8.17 12.04 1.69
CA MET A 39 6.94 11.45 2.22
C MET A 39 6.39 12.28 3.38
N THR A 40 5.13 12.70 3.23
CA THR A 40 4.35 13.35 4.28
C THR A 40 3.33 12.36 4.83
N PRO A 41 2.75 12.58 6.03
CA PRO A 41 1.68 11.73 6.56
C PRO A 41 0.54 11.49 5.56
N GLU A 42 0.18 12.50 4.76
CA GLU A 42 -0.85 12.38 3.73
C GLU A 42 -0.44 11.44 2.60
N LYS A 43 0.82 11.50 2.14
CA LYS A 43 1.33 10.58 1.10
C LYS A 43 1.40 9.15 1.62
N ARG A 44 1.77 8.96 2.89
CA ARG A 44 1.82 7.65 3.54
C ARG A 44 0.42 7.05 3.64
N LYS A 45 -0.54 7.83 4.14
CA LYS A 45 -1.95 7.45 4.16
C LYS A 45 -2.47 7.11 2.76
N LEU A 46 -2.14 7.94 1.76
CA LEU A 46 -2.54 7.70 0.38
C LEU A 46 -1.97 6.37 -0.17
N SER A 47 -0.72 6.04 0.14
CA SER A 47 -0.10 4.78 -0.31
C SER A 47 -0.83 3.55 0.23
N VAL A 48 -1.20 3.54 1.51
CA VAL A 48 -1.99 2.46 2.11
C VAL A 48 -3.37 2.39 1.47
N MET A 49 -4.05 3.53 1.36
CA MET A 49 -5.40 3.60 0.78
C MET A 49 -5.44 3.04 -0.63
N LEU A 50 -4.47 3.42 -1.48
CA LEU A 50 -4.38 2.93 -2.86
C LEU A 50 -4.06 1.44 -2.91
N ALA A 51 -3.06 0.98 -2.14
CA ALA A 51 -2.70 -0.44 -2.09
C ALA A 51 -3.90 -1.31 -1.70
N ASN A 52 -4.61 -0.90 -0.65
CA ASN A 52 -5.77 -1.60 -0.14
C ASN A 52 -6.98 -1.54 -1.09
N ALA A 53 -7.17 -0.44 -1.83
CA ALA A 53 -8.18 -0.37 -2.86
C ALA A 53 -7.92 -1.42 -3.96
N TYR A 54 -6.68 -1.51 -4.46
CA TYR A 54 -6.33 -2.49 -5.49
C TYR A 54 -6.39 -3.94 -4.98
N ARG A 55 -5.96 -4.20 -3.74
CA ARG A 55 -6.13 -5.51 -3.10
C ARG A 55 -7.60 -5.90 -2.99
N THR A 56 -8.48 -4.94 -2.66
CA THR A 56 -9.93 -5.17 -2.60
C THR A 56 -10.50 -5.54 -3.97
N VAL A 57 -10.08 -4.82 -5.01
CA VAL A 57 -10.46 -5.13 -6.40
C VAL A 57 -9.97 -6.53 -6.79
N ALA A 58 -8.70 -6.86 -6.55
CA ALA A 58 -8.15 -8.18 -6.86
C ALA A 58 -8.88 -9.30 -6.09
N ALA A 59 -9.15 -9.11 -4.80
CA ALA A 59 -9.82 -10.09 -3.94
C ALA A 59 -11.29 -10.34 -4.31
N ALA A 60 -11.96 -9.35 -4.90
CA ALA A 60 -13.34 -9.48 -5.35
C ALA A 60 -13.49 -10.43 -6.55
N GLY A 61 -12.39 -10.84 -7.18
CA GLY A 61 -12.41 -11.71 -8.35
C GLY A 61 -12.94 -11.03 -9.62
N VAL A 62 -12.87 -9.69 -9.67
CA VAL A 62 -13.10 -8.93 -10.90
C VAL A 62 -11.86 -8.99 -11.79
N PHE A 63 -11.98 -8.64 -13.08
CA PHE A 63 -10.86 -8.66 -14.04
C PHE A 63 -10.19 -10.04 -14.28
N GLY A 64 -10.89 -11.14 -14.02
CA GLY A 64 -10.39 -12.50 -14.33
C GLY A 64 -9.53 -13.13 -13.23
N TYR A 65 -9.37 -12.45 -12.10
CA TYR A 65 -8.69 -12.99 -10.92
C TYR A 65 -9.60 -13.97 -10.16
N PRO A 66 -9.07 -15.06 -9.58
CA PRO A 66 -9.84 -15.84 -8.63
C PRO A 66 -10.10 -14.98 -7.37
N PRO A 67 -11.33 -14.98 -6.83
CA PRO A 67 -11.60 -14.28 -5.58
C PRO A 67 -10.75 -14.86 -4.45
N SER A 68 -10.27 -14.00 -3.55
CA SER A 68 -9.41 -14.40 -2.42
C SER A 68 -10.12 -14.19 -1.10
N GLN A 69 -10.10 -15.21 -0.24
CA GLN A 69 -10.62 -15.12 1.13
C GLN A 69 -9.58 -14.62 2.15
N ASN A 70 -8.29 -14.61 1.76
CA ASN A 70 -7.17 -14.30 2.66
C ASN A 70 -6.40 -13.05 2.21
N MET A 71 -7.12 -12.07 1.63
CA MET A 71 -6.53 -10.79 1.25
C MET A 71 -6.72 -9.76 2.38
N TYR A 72 -5.78 -9.75 3.31
CA TYR A 72 -5.81 -8.79 4.42
C TYR A 72 -5.45 -7.37 3.96
N GLN A 73 -6.00 -6.38 4.67
CA GLN A 73 -5.63 -4.97 4.47
C GLN A 73 -4.22 -4.74 5.01
N LEU A 74 -3.43 -3.95 4.28
CA LEU A 74 -2.10 -3.53 4.70
C LEU A 74 -2.22 -2.38 5.70
N ASN A 75 -1.34 -2.37 6.69
CA ASN A 75 -1.04 -1.20 7.52
C ASN A 75 0.20 -0.48 6.99
N TYR A 76 0.39 0.79 7.34
CA TYR A 76 1.65 1.47 7.07
C TYR A 76 2.74 0.99 8.03
N SER A 77 3.96 0.87 7.52
CA SER A 77 5.14 0.49 8.30
C SER A 77 6.27 1.47 8.02
N CYS A 78 6.62 2.31 9.02
CA CYS A 78 7.79 3.18 8.95
C CYS A 78 9.07 2.38 8.70
N LYS A 79 9.16 1.16 9.25
CA LYS A 79 10.30 0.26 9.02
C LYS A 79 10.37 -0.20 7.56
N ALA A 80 9.23 -0.52 6.95
CA ALA A 80 9.17 -0.80 5.53
C ALA A 80 9.54 0.44 4.68
N GLU A 81 9.15 1.66 5.10
CA GLU A 81 9.56 2.92 4.43
C GLU A 81 11.09 3.13 4.50
N GLU A 82 11.71 2.90 5.65
CA GLU A 82 13.18 2.95 5.80
C GLU A 82 13.87 1.96 4.87
N TYR A 83 13.35 0.73 4.81
CA TYR A 83 13.88 -0.30 3.92
C TYR A 83 13.68 0.06 2.44
N ALA A 84 12.49 0.55 2.08
CA ALA A 84 12.18 1.04 0.73
C ALA A 84 13.17 2.11 0.29
N MET A 85 13.45 3.09 1.15
CA MET A 85 14.42 4.14 0.88
C MET A 85 15.85 3.60 0.75
N MET A 86 16.26 2.68 1.63
CA MET A 86 17.59 2.06 1.56
C MET A 86 17.80 1.34 0.23
N VAL A 87 16.86 0.48 -0.16
CA VAL A 87 16.94 -0.29 -1.40
C VAL A 87 16.88 0.63 -2.61
N CYS A 88 15.96 1.60 -2.60
CA CYS A 88 15.84 2.53 -3.72
C CYS A 88 17.11 3.37 -3.93
N ASN A 89 17.75 3.83 -2.84
CA ASN A 89 19.02 4.55 -2.91
C ASN A 89 20.16 3.68 -3.48
N GLN A 90 20.21 2.39 -3.10
CA GLN A 90 21.19 1.45 -3.67
C GLN A 90 20.94 1.22 -5.17
N GLN A 91 19.68 1.00 -5.55
CA GLN A 91 19.30 0.74 -6.95
C GLN A 91 19.52 1.94 -7.86
N ALA A 92 19.25 3.17 -7.39
CA ALA A 92 19.46 4.39 -8.15
C ALA A 92 20.93 4.56 -8.62
N THR A 93 21.89 4.01 -7.88
CA THR A 93 23.32 4.05 -8.26
C THR A 93 23.72 2.97 -9.27
N LEU A 94 23.03 1.83 -9.30
CA LEU A 94 23.37 0.66 -10.12
C LEU A 94 22.65 0.65 -11.47
N ASN A 95 21.45 1.23 -11.52
CA ASN A 95 20.67 1.39 -12.72
C ASN A 95 20.10 2.80 -12.66
N PRO A 96 20.72 3.81 -13.31
CA PRO A 96 20.13 5.14 -13.39
C PRO A 96 18.86 5.00 -14.24
N VAL A 97 17.75 4.66 -13.58
CA VAL A 97 16.51 4.28 -14.22
C VAL A 97 16.14 5.39 -15.20
N GLY A 98 15.92 4.99 -16.46
CA GLY A 98 15.47 5.89 -17.50
C GLY A 98 14.24 6.69 -17.06
N LYS A 99 14.22 7.97 -17.42
CA LYS A 99 13.20 9.00 -17.10
C LYS A 99 12.56 8.85 -15.71
N LEU A 100 13.15 9.60 -14.77
CA LEU A 100 12.54 10.16 -13.57
C LEU A 100 11.01 10.24 -13.64
N SER A 101 10.34 9.45 -12.80
CA SER A 101 8.90 9.47 -12.61
C SER A 101 8.54 10.73 -11.81
N THR A 102 8.22 11.83 -12.50
CA THR A 102 7.74 13.09 -11.88
C THR A 102 6.27 13.01 -11.46
N ILE A 103 5.62 11.87 -11.70
CA ILE A 103 4.22 11.65 -11.43
C ILE A 103 3.99 11.46 -9.92
N PRO A 104 2.83 11.88 -9.38
CA PRO A 104 2.49 11.69 -7.98
C PRO A 104 2.51 10.20 -7.61
N ILE A 105 2.75 9.88 -6.32
CA ILE A 105 2.69 8.51 -5.79
C ILE A 105 1.44 7.73 -6.28
N ALA A 106 0.30 8.42 -6.42
CA ALA A 106 -0.92 7.82 -6.96
C ALA A 106 -0.78 7.26 -8.38
N ALA A 107 -0.09 7.98 -9.27
CA ALA A 107 0.09 7.56 -10.65
C ALA A 107 1.06 6.36 -10.75
N GLU A 108 2.03 6.25 -9.85
CA GLU A 108 2.90 5.06 -9.80
C GLU A 108 2.09 3.82 -9.39
N PHE A 109 1.22 3.97 -8.40
CA PHE A 109 0.27 2.93 -7.99
C PHE A 109 -0.69 2.53 -9.14
N GLU A 110 -1.15 3.50 -9.93
CA GLU A 110 -1.94 3.23 -11.14
C GLU A 110 -1.12 2.50 -12.22
N LEU A 111 0.17 2.78 -12.38
CA LEU A 111 1.05 2.05 -13.31
C LEU A 111 1.27 0.60 -12.84
N TRP A 112 1.55 0.40 -11.55
CA TRP A 112 1.69 -0.94 -10.97
C TRP A 112 0.40 -1.74 -11.07
N TRP A 113 -0.74 -1.09 -10.83
CA TRP A 113 -2.04 -1.68 -11.10
C TRP A 113 -2.27 -1.90 -12.60
N GLY A 114 -1.87 -0.98 -13.47
CA GLY A 114 -1.99 -1.08 -14.92
C GLY A 114 -1.36 -2.36 -15.49
N ASN A 115 -0.37 -2.91 -14.78
CA ASN A 115 0.24 -4.21 -15.10
C ASN A 115 -0.65 -5.43 -14.75
N HIS A 116 -1.89 -5.24 -14.31
CA HIS A 116 -2.87 -6.29 -13.98
C HIS A 116 -3.45 -7.05 -15.19
N ASP A 117 -2.98 -6.82 -16.43
CA ASP A 117 -3.55 -7.49 -17.61
C ASP A 117 -3.26 -9.01 -17.57
N PHE A 118 -4.17 -9.72 -16.92
CA PHE A 118 -4.17 -11.16 -16.76
C PHE A 118 -4.44 -11.90 -18.08
N GLY A 119 -4.98 -11.20 -19.09
CA GLY A 119 -5.13 -11.74 -20.44
C GLY A 119 -3.77 -12.03 -21.08
N ALA A 120 -2.74 -11.24 -20.77
CA ALA A 120 -1.37 -11.58 -21.11
C ALA A 120 -0.86 -12.76 -20.28
N PHE A 121 -1.16 -12.86 -18.98
CA PHE A 121 -0.69 -13.94 -18.11
C PHE A 121 -1.24 -15.34 -18.47
N ILE A 122 -2.55 -15.47 -18.71
CA ILE A 122 -3.19 -16.77 -19.02
C ILE A 122 -2.90 -17.21 -20.45
N ASN A 123 -2.76 -16.26 -21.39
CA ASN A 123 -2.60 -16.55 -22.81
C ASN A 123 -1.14 -16.52 -23.28
N SER A 124 -0.22 -16.04 -22.43
CA SER A 124 1.21 -16.13 -22.65
C SER A 124 1.71 -17.52 -22.24
N THR A 125 2.25 -18.27 -23.20
CA THR A 125 3.09 -19.43 -22.91
C THR A 125 4.47 -19.05 -22.36
N ALA A 126 4.80 -17.76 -22.35
CA ALA A 126 6.01 -17.26 -21.71
C ALA A 126 5.71 -17.02 -20.23
N VAL A 127 6.25 -17.89 -19.37
CA VAL A 127 6.26 -17.74 -17.91
C VAL A 127 6.94 -16.43 -17.46
N TYR A 128 7.63 -15.74 -18.39
CA TYR A 128 8.26 -14.44 -18.23
C TYR A 128 8.24 -13.71 -19.58
N ASP A 129 7.42 -12.68 -19.75
CA ASP A 129 7.68 -11.68 -20.80
C ASP A 129 8.77 -10.73 -20.26
N PRO A 130 9.96 -10.65 -20.87
CA PRO A 130 11.03 -9.76 -20.41
C PRO A 130 10.68 -8.26 -20.49
N ASN A 131 9.56 -7.91 -21.14
CA ASN A 131 9.09 -6.53 -21.25
C ASN A 131 8.04 -6.15 -20.19
N PHE A 132 7.63 -7.09 -19.33
CA PHE A 132 6.56 -6.87 -18.37
C PHE A 132 6.96 -7.30 -16.96
N ASP A 133 7.24 -6.30 -16.11
CA ASP A 133 7.60 -6.53 -14.72
C ASP A 133 6.35 -6.66 -13.83
N TYR A 134 5.94 -7.91 -13.61
CA TYR A 134 4.84 -8.27 -12.72
C TYR A 134 5.22 -8.30 -11.25
N THR A 135 6.50 -8.10 -10.89
CA THR A 135 6.97 -8.27 -9.51
C THR A 135 6.31 -7.28 -8.56
N VAL A 136 6.14 -6.02 -8.99
CA VAL A 136 5.50 -5.01 -8.14
C VAL A 136 4.01 -5.28 -7.97
N PHE A 137 3.33 -5.69 -9.05
CA PHE A 137 1.92 -6.07 -8.99
C PHE A 137 1.70 -7.28 -8.07
N SER A 138 2.46 -8.35 -8.23
CA SER A 138 2.29 -9.58 -7.43
C SER A 138 2.54 -9.36 -5.94
N GLN A 139 3.49 -8.49 -5.60
CA GLN A 139 3.73 -8.10 -4.20
C GLN A 139 2.61 -7.22 -3.66
N LEU A 140 2.08 -6.28 -4.46
CA LEU A 140 0.93 -5.46 -4.09
C LEU A 140 -0.30 -6.31 -3.72
N VAL A 141 -0.55 -7.38 -4.48
CA VAL A 141 -1.69 -8.30 -4.25
C VAL A 141 -1.31 -9.59 -3.50
N SER A 142 -0.16 -9.63 -2.84
CA SER A 142 0.25 -10.81 -2.07
C SER A 142 -0.62 -10.99 -0.83
N GLY A 143 -1.24 -12.16 -0.67
CA GLY A 143 -2.02 -12.49 0.54
C GLY A 143 -1.16 -12.59 1.81
N TYR A 144 0.16 -12.69 1.68
CA TYR A 144 1.10 -12.74 2.81
C TYR A 144 1.56 -11.35 3.26
N ALA A 145 1.41 -10.32 2.43
CA ALA A 145 1.80 -8.97 2.84
C ALA A 145 0.83 -8.44 3.89
N VAL A 146 1.38 -7.95 5.00
CA VAL A 146 0.63 -7.38 6.14
C VAL A 146 0.85 -5.88 6.32
N SER A 147 1.93 -5.34 5.77
CA SER A 147 2.23 -3.92 5.82
C SER A 147 2.88 -3.43 4.53
N ILE A 148 2.89 -2.11 4.36
CA ILE A 148 3.56 -1.40 3.28
C ILE A 148 4.26 -0.16 3.81
N GLY A 149 5.42 0.16 3.25
CA GLY A 149 6.08 1.44 3.45
C GLY A 149 6.71 1.89 2.14
N CYS A 150 6.60 3.17 1.83
CA CYS A 150 6.97 3.70 0.52
C CYS A 150 7.80 4.98 0.68
N THR A 151 8.80 5.16 -0.17
CA THR A 151 9.46 6.45 -0.40
C THR A 151 9.04 7.01 -1.76
N ASP A 152 9.05 8.33 -1.91
CA ASP A 152 8.87 9.02 -3.19
C ASP A 152 10.14 9.74 -3.68
N THR A 153 11.23 9.57 -2.93
CA THR A 153 12.52 10.16 -3.23
C THR A 153 13.63 9.16 -2.98
N CYS A 154 14.53 9.04 -3.94
CA CYS A 154 15.69 8.17 -3.91
C CYS A 154 16.91 8.95 -4.37
N TYR A 155 17.94 9.03 -3.52
CA TYR A 155 19.17 9.79 -3.74
C TYR A 155 18.91 11.25 -4.20
N GLY A 156 17.89 11.88 -3.62
CA GLY A 156 17.48 13.26 -3.95
C GLY A 156 16.70 13.40 -5.26
N GLN A 157 16.40 12.30 -5.95
CA GLN A 157 15.60 12.27 -7.18
C GLN A 157 14.19 11.76 -6.89
N LYS A 158 13.18 12.28 -7.61
CA LYS A 158 11.80 11.79 -7.50
C LYS A 158 11.71 10.39 -8.09
N GLN A 159 11.43 9.44 -7.23
CA GLN A 159 11.27 8.03 -7.58
C GLN A 159 10.48 7.35 -6.48
N VAL A 160 9.39 6.69 -6.87
CA VAL A 160 8.53 5.97 -5.94
C VAL A 160 9.01 4.53 -5.82
N TYR A 161 9.17 4.06 -4.58
CA TYR A 161 9.52 2.69 -4.28
C TYR A 161 8.79 2.26 -3.01
N CYS A 162 8.17 1.08 -3.03
CA CYS A 162 7.49 0.51 -1.86
C CYS A 162 8.11 -0.83 -1.47
N ALA A 163 8.18 -1.07 -0.16
CA ALA A 163 8.50 -2.35 0.44
C ALA A 163 7.30 -2.87 1.23
N PHE A 164 7.25 -4.19 1.39
CA PHE A 164 6.17 -4.90 2.06
C PHE A 164 6.76 -5.81 3.14
N ASP A 165 6.16 -5.81 4.34
CA ASP A 165 6.46 -6.82 5.36
C ASP A 165 5.47 -7.99 5.23
N VAL A 166 5.94 -9.19 5.59
CA VAL A 166 5.17 -10.46 5.62
C VAL A 166 5.01 -10.97 7.04
#